data_AF-A0A162FV86-F1
#
_entry.id   AF-A0A162FV86-F1
#
_cell.length_a   1.000
_cell.length_b   1.000
_cell.length_c   1.000
_cell.angle_alpha   90.00
_cell.angle_beta   90.00
_cell.angle_gamma   90.00
#
_symmetry.space_group_name_H-M   'P 1'
#
loop_
_entity.id
_entity.type
_entity.pdbx_description
1 polymer ?
#
loop_
_entity_poly.entity_id
_entity_poly.type
_entity_poly.pdbx_seq_one_letter_code
_entity_poly.pdbx_strand_id
1 'polypeptide(L)'
;MRKLLLVCAVFAVAACSSKHKAKDIDTTVGMSAPVRGDSVVGVKDGDMVYQRKVVMSEELRRLELDVYDLEAKVLGGPRYLDNRGLYGVLRDCRVSLGSVENSGDGKVRWTESRQYVTPDDDFSSIGVEDKKRIVGVSEEYLKDRLARFKDYKNTLEKRQDEYETKVKVCELELAAQKKKGKASAANNE
;
A
#
# COMPACT_ATOMS: atom_id res chain seq x y z
N MET A 1 4.33 -64.09 -24.15
CA MET A 1 4.91 -62.82 -23.67
C MET A 1 3.90 -61.69 -23.88
N ARG A 2 3.02 -61.42 -22.89
CA ARG A 2 1.92 -60.43 -23.06
C ARG A 2 1.39 -59.89 -21.71
N LYS A 3 2.26 -59.78 -20.70
CA LYS A 3 1.91 -59.27 -19.36
C LYS A 3 3.04 -58.39 -18.79
N LEU A 4 3.33 -57.28 -19.47
CA LEU A 4 4.31 -56.30 -18.95
C LEU A 4 4.03 -54.86 -19.41
N LEU A 5 2.75 -54.47 -19.56
CA LEU A 5 2.39 -53.16 -20.11
C LEU A 5 1.23 -52.45 -19.39
N LEU A 6 0.96 -52.80 -18.12
CA LEU A 6 -0.25 -52.32 -17.43
C LEU A 6 -0.04 -51.87 -15.97
N VAL A 7 1.17 -51.43 -15.61
CA VAL A 7 1.48 -51.02 -14.21
C VAL A 7 1.96 -49.56 -14.06
N CYS A 8 2.26 -48.83 -15.14
CA CYS A 8 2.79 -47.45 -15.04
C CYS A 8 1.76 -46.31 -15.12
N ALA A 9 0.45 -46.57 -15.17
CA ALA A 9 -0.55 -45.52 -15.42
C ALA A 9 -1.27 -44.95 -14.16
N VAL A 10 -0.94 -45.40 -12.94
CA VAL A 10 -1.78 -45.11 -11.74
C VAL A 10 -1.22 -44.03 -10.81
N PHE A 11 0.01 -43.53 -11.00
CA PHE A 11 0.63 -42.58 -10.05
C PHE A 11 0.70 -41.11 -10.48
N ALA A 12 0.06 -40.72 -11.58
CA ALA A 12 0.14 -39.34 -12.09
C ALA A 12 -1.02 -38.42 -11.67
N VAL A 13 -1.87 -38.80 -10.71
CA VAL A 13 -2.81 -37.86 -10.08
C VAL A 13 -2.10 -37.21 -8.88
N ALA A 14 -1.06 -36.42 -9.17
CA ALA A 14 -0.50 -35.50 -8.21
C ALA A 14 -1.62 -34.57 -7.75
N ALA A 15 -2.06 -34.77 -6.50
CA ALA A 15 -3.07 -33.97 -5.85
C ALA A 15 -2.69 -32.48 -5.97
N CYS A 16 -3.42 -31.74 -6.79
CA CYS A 16 -3.44 -30.29 -6.77
C CYS A 16 -4.08 -29.86 -5.45
N SER A 17 -3.32 -29.90 -4.36
CA SER A 17 -3.69 -29.26 -3.10
C SER A 17 -3.73 -27.76 -3.37
N SER A 18 -4.92 -27.18 -3.43
CA SER A 18 -5.07 -25.75 -3.63
C SER A 18 -4.43 -25.00 -2.46
N LYS A 19 -3.50 -24.09 -2.77
CA LYS A 19 -2.70 -23.31 -1.80
C LYS A 19 -3.53 -22.44 -0.84
N HIS A 20 -4.82 -22.25 -1.14
CA HIS A 20 -5.71 -21.30 -0.50
C HIS A 20 -6.77 -21.93 0.42
N LYS A 21 -6.69 -23.23 0.71
CA LYS A 21 -7.62 -23.86 1.68
C LYS A 21 -7.39 -23.31 3.09
N ALA A 22 -8.47 -23.00 3.79
CA ALA A 22 -8.44 -22.72 5.21
C ALA A 22 -7.94 -23.98 5.96
N LYS A 23 -7.03 -23.77 6.91
CA LYS A 23 -6.55 -24.81 7.81
C LYS A 23 -7.06 -24.50 9.20
N ASP A 24 -7.42 -25.54 9.94
CA ASP A 24 -7.72 -25.39 11.35
C ASP A 24 -6.45 -24.98 12.11
N ILE A 25 -6.59 -23.98 12.98
CA ILE A 25 -5.50 -23.45 13.79
C ILE A 25 -5.85 -23.72 15.25
N ASP A 26 -4.99 -24.46 15.95
CA ASP A 26 -5.11 -24.59 17.41
C ASP A 26 -4.76 -23.27 18.07
N THR A 27 -5.74 -22.70 18.77
CA THR A 27 -5.63 -21.40 19.43
C THR A 27 -5.59 -21.50 20.96
N THR A 28 -5.32 -22.70 21.47
CA THR A 28 -5.16 -22.96 22.90
C THR A 28 -3.80 -22.46 23.36
N VAL A 29 -3.79 -21.68 24.45
CA VAL A 29 -2.58 -21.17 25.10
C VAL A 29 -2.66 -21.51 26.58
N GLY A 30 -1.67 -22.24 27.08
CA GLY A 30 -1.56 -22.58 28.50
C GLY A 30 -1.14 -21.37 29.33
N MET A 31 -1.58 -21.31 30.60
CA MET A 31 -1.27 -20.22 31.52
C MET A 31 -1.53 -18.83 30.89
N SER A 32 -2.66 -18.69 30.19
CA SER A 32 -2.96 -17.47 29.45
C SER A 32 -3.36 -16.33 30.38
N ALA A 33 -2.79 -15.15 30.13
CA ALA A 33 -3.15 -13.89 30.75
C ALA A 33 -3.55 -12.89 29.66
N PRO A 34 -4.67 -12.16 29.82
CA PRO A 34 -5.07 -11.14 28.85
C PRO A 34 -4.09 -9.96 28.90
N VAL A 35 -3.73 -9.43 27.72
CA VAL A 35 -2.94 -8.19 27.61
C VAL A 35 -3.85 -7.03 27.22
N ARG A 36 -4.66 -7.21 26.17
CA ARG A 36 -5.70 -6.28 25.68
C ARG A 36 -6.85 -7.11 25.12
N GLY A 37 -8.02 -6.50 24.89
CA GLY A 37 -9.28 -7.21 24.62
C GLY A 37 -9.22 -8.36 23.60
N ASP A 38 -8.40 -8.26 22.55
CA ASP A 38 -8.23 -9.26 21.49
C ASP A 38 -6.91 -10.05 21.56
N SER A 39 -6.14 -9.92 22.65
CA SER A 39 -4.82 -10.51 22.79
C SER A 39 -4.49 -11.08 24.17
N VAL A 40 -3.74 -12.18 24.14
CA VAL A 40 -3.29 -12.93 25.32
C VAL A 40 -1.79 -13.22 25.22
N VAL A 41 -1.15 -13.37 26.37
CA VAL A 41 0.19 -13.95 26.49
C VAL A 41 0.08 -15.24 27.29
N GLY A 42 0.85 -16.25 26.92
CA GLY A 42 0.95 -17.47 27.71
C GLY A 42 1.97 -18.42 27.10
N VAL A 43 1.89 -19.70 27.43
CA VAL A 43 2.84 -20.72 26.98
C VAL A 43 2.17 -21.63 25.96
N LYS A 44 2.82 -21.82 24.81
CA LYS A 44 2.43 -22.79 23.78
C LYS A 44 3.67 -23.57 23.37
N ASP A 45 3.59 -24.89 23.41
CA ASP A 45 4.70 -25.80 23.07
C ASP A 45 6.01 -25.53 23.86
N GLY A 46 5.90 -25.03 25.09
CA GLY A 46 7.03 -24.68 25.95
C GLY A 46 7.56 -23.26 25.79
N ASP A 47 7.13 -22.55 24.74
CA ASP A 47 7.55 -21.18 24.45
C ASP A 47 6.53 -20.15 24.94
N MET A 48 7.02 -18.99 25.41
CA MET A 48 6.17 -17.84 25.69
C MET A 48 5.71 -17.21 24.38
N VAL A 49 4.41 -17.19 24.15
CA VAL A 49 3.80 -16.65 22.93
C VAL A 49 2.83 -15.52 23.24
N TYR A 50 2.86 -14.48 22.41
CA TYR A 50 1.80 -13.49 22.30
C TYR A 50 0.85 -13.93 21.18
N GLN A 51 -0.44 -14.08 21.50
CA GLN A 51 -1.46 -14.43 20.52
C GLN A 51 -2.52 -13.33 20.44
N ARG A 52 -2.76 -12.85 19.21
CA ARG A 52 -3.85 -11.94 18.87
C ARG A 52 -4.84 -12.65 17.96
N LYS A 53 -6.14 -12.61 18.27
CA LYS A 53 -7.21 -13.19 17.44
C LYS A 53 -8.01 -12.07 16.80
N VAL A 54 -8.08 -12.06 15.47
CA VAL A 54 -8.81 -11.04 14.71
C VAL A 54 -9.74 -11.68 13.70
N VAL A 55 -10.88 -11.03 13.48
CA VAL A 55 -11.77 -11.38 12.37
C VAL A 55 -11.13 -10.87 11.08
N MET A 56 -10.84 -11.77 10.15
CA MET A 56 -10.05 -11.41 8.96
C MET A 56 -10.75 -10.42 8.02
N SER A 57 -12.08 -10.33 8.04
CA SER A 57 -12.82 -9.30 7.30
C SER A 57 -12.55 -7.90 7.83
N GLU A 58 -12.48 -7.72 9.15
CA GLU A 58 -12.16 -6.43 9.77
C GLU A 58 -10.70 -6.06 9.56
N GLU A 59 -9.79 -7.04 9.62
CA GLU A 59 -8.37 -6.79 9.34
C GLU A 59 -8.14 -6.38 7.89
N LEU A 60 -8.82 -7.02 6.93
CA LEU A 60 -8.78 -6.61 5.53
C LEU A 60 -9.32 -5.18 5.38
N ARG A 61 -10.52 -4.91 5.90
CA ARG A 61 -11.14 -3.57 5.83
C ARG A 61 -10.24 -2.49 6.40
N ARG A 62 -9.64 -2.74 7.58
CA ARG A 62 -8.70 -1.81 8.22
C ARG A 62 -7.48 -1.58 7.35
N LEU A 63 -6.89 -2.64 6.80
CA LEU A 63 -5.71 -2.53 5.93
C LEU A 63 -6.02 -1.77 4.64
N GLU A 64 -7.19 -1.98 4.03
CA GLU A 64 -7.64 -1.25 2.85
C GLU A 64 -7.75 0.26 3.15
N LEU A 65 -8.41 0.62 4.27
CA LEU A 65 -8.52 2.02 4.72
C LEU A 65 -7.13 2.64 4.96
N ASP A 66 -6.26 1.96 5.70
CA ASP A 66 -4.88 2.41 5.96
C ASP A 66 -4.13 2.71 4.64
N VAL A 67 -4.26 1.82 3.65
CA VAL A 67 -3.58 1.96 2.35
C VAL A 67 -4.13 3.13 1.56
N TYR A 68 -5.45 3.30 1.48
CA TYR A 68 -6.05 4.40 0.72
C TYR A 68 -5.80 5.76 1.38
N ASP A 69 -5.86 5.84 2.71
CA ASP A 69 -5.51 7.06 3.44
C ASP A 69 -4.04 7.43 3.23
N LEU A 70 -3.15 6.42 3.27
CA LEU A 70 -1.72 6.64 3.02
C LEU A 70 -1.46 7.06 1.57
N GLU A 71 -2.12 6.44 0.59
CA GLU A 71 -2.00 6.82 -0.82
C GLU A 71 -2.50 8.25 -1.07
N ALA A 72 -3.62 8.63 -0.47
CA ALA A 72 -4.15 9.99 -0.50
C ALA A 72 -3.13 10.98 0.07
N LYS A 73 -2.51 10.66 1.22
CA LYS A 73 -1.47 11.49 1.84
C LYS A 73 -0.23 11.65 0.96
N VAL A 74 0.24 10.56 0.35
CA VAL A 74 1.48 10.55 -0.43
C VAL A 74 1.29 11.20 -1.81
N LEU A 75 0.29 10.75 -2.57
CA LEU A 75 0.13 11.12 -3.97
C LEU A 75 -0.93 12.20 -4.21
N GLY A 76 -1.99 12.16 -3.41
CA GLY A 76 -3.19 12.98 -3.61
C GLY A 76 -3.78 12.86 -5.02
N GLY A 77 -4.45 13.91 -5.48
CA GLY A 77 -4.96 14.05 -6.83
C GLY A 77 -6.46 13.77 -6.97
N PRO A 78 -6.95 13.67 -8.22
CA PRO A 78 -8.37 13.54 -8.52
C PRO A 78 -9.03 12.31 -7.89
N ARG A 79 -8.26 11.23 -7.67
CA ARG A 79 -8.74 10.02 -6.97
C ARG A 79 -9.15 10.31 -5.51
N TYR A 80 -8.65 11.40 -4.92
CA TYR A 80 -8.83 11.73 -3.50
C TYR A 80 -9.29 13.17 -3.29
N LEU A 81 -10.38 13.55 -3.98
CA LEU A 81 -11.01 14.88 -3.87
C LEU A 81 -10.03 16.04 -4.17
N ASP A 82 -9.10 15.81 -5.11
CA ASP A 82 -8.09 16.78 -5.52
C ASP A 82 -7.20 17.33 -4.40
N ASN A 83 -7.02 16.56 -3.32
CA ASN A 83 -6.02 16.90 -2.32
C ASN A 83 -4.61 16.88 -2.97
N ARG A 84 -3.67 17.69 -2.48
CA ARG A 84 -2.36 17.79 -3.12
C ARG A 84 -1.44 16.60 -2.83
N GLY A 85 -1.58 15.97 -1.67
CA GLY A 85 -0.61 15.02 -1.13
C GLY A 85 0.81 15.60 -1.02
N LEU A 86 1.77 14.79 -0.57
CA LEU A 86 3.18 15.15 -0.54
C LEU A 86 3.75 15.41 -1.94
N TYR A 87 3.29 14.64 -2.93
CA TYR A 87 3.63 14.82 -4.34
C TYR A 87 3.31 16.25 -4.83
N GLY A 88 2.10 16.74 -4.57
CA GLY A 88 1.68 18.08 -4.99
C GLY A 88 2.46 19.17 -4.27
N VAL A 89 2.74 18.99 -2.98
CA VAL A 89 3.60 19.90 -2.21
C VAL A 89 5.00 19.99 -2.83
N LEU A 90 5.62 18.85 -3.16
CA LEU A 90 6.93 18.82 -3.81
C LEU A 90 6.90 19.53 -5.17
N ARG A 91 5.89 19.26 -5.99
CA ARG A 91 5.72 19.89 -7.30
C ARG A 91 5.61 21.40 -7.18
N ASP A 92 4.75 21.89 -6.29
CA ASP A 92 4.53 23.32 -6.06
C ASP A 92 5.82 24.01 -5.55
N CYS A 93 6.58 23.33 -4.69
CA CYS A 93 7.89 23.80 -4.24
C CYS A 93 8.90 23.89 -5.39
N ARG A 94 8.98 22.88 -6.27
CA ARG A 94 9.86 22.89 -7.45
C ARG A 94 9.50 23.97 -8.46
N VAL A 95 8.22 24.26 -8.65
CA VAL A 95 7.76 25.41 -9.44
C VAL A 95 8.21 26.71 -8.78
N SER A 96 8.07 26.82 -7.46
CA SER A 96 8.48 28.00 -6.70
C SER A 96 9.98 28.26 -6.78
N LEU A 97 10.82 27.21 -6.77
CA LEU A 97 12.27 27.30 -6.99
C LEU A 97 12.64 27.88 -8.36
N GLY A 98 11.87 27.52 -9.39
CA GLY A 98 12.05 28.02 -10.75
C GLY A 98 11.53 29.45 -10.95
N SER A 99 10.66 29.95 -10.07
CA SER A 99 10.03 31.27 -10.23
C SER A 99 11.05 32.41 -10.14
N VAL A 100 10.97 33.34 -11.09
CA VAL A 100 11.80 34.57 -11.11
C VAL A 100 11.58 35.41 -9.85
N GLU A 101 10.36 35.41 -9.30
CA GLU A 101 10.03 36.13 -8.04
C GLU A 101 10.86 35.63 -6.86
N ASN A 102 11.26 34.36 -6.88
CA ASN A 102 12.10 33.75 -5.86
C ASN A 102 13.58 33.74 -6.26
N SER A 103 13.97 34.59 -7.21
CA SER A 103 15.33 34.60 -7.81
C SER A 103 15.68 33.30 -8.53
N GLY A 104 14.67 32.65 -9.14
CA GLY A 104 14.82 31.48 -10.01
C GLY A 104 15.13 31.83 -11.45
N ASP A 105 15.39 30.80 -12.26
CA ASP A 105 15.77 30.91 -13.66
C ASP A 105 14.59 30.99 -14.63
N GLY A 106 13.35 31.08 -14.11
CA GLY A 106 12.12 31.10 -14.90
C GLY A 106 11.76 29.75 -15.52
N LYS A 107 12.50 28.68 -15.20
CA LYS A 107 12.32 27.35 -15.79
C LYS A 107 11.65 26.41 -14.80
N VAL A 108 10.62 25.69 -15.26
CA VAL A 108 9.98 24.64 -14.47
C VAL A 108 10.95 23.48 -14.28
N ARG A 109 11.20 23.12 -13.01
CA ARG A 109 12.03 21.97 -12.68
C ARG A 109 11.23 20.69 -12.85
N TRP A 110 11.84 19.68 -13.47
CA TRP A 110 11.21 18.40 -13.69
C TRP A 110 10.74 17.80 -12.35
N THR A 111 9.50 17.33 -12.31
CA THR A 111 8.94 16.56 -11.20
C THR A 111 8.56 15.20 -11.72
N GLU A 112 8.77 14.18 -10.90
CA GLU A 112 8.40 12.80 -11.26
C GLU A 112 6.91 12.69 -11.59
N SER A 113 6.52 11.69 -12.37
CA SER A 113 5.11 11.49 -12.70
C SER A 113 4.36 10.92 -11.49
N ARG A 114 3.12 11.38 -11.30
CA ARG A 114 2.23 10.77 -10.30
C ARG A 114 1.84 9.38 -10.79
N GLN A 115 2.21 8.35 -10.02
CA GLN A 115 1.84 6.96 -10.28
C GLN A 115 1.16 6.38 -9.04
N TYR A 116 -0.13 6.09 -9.15
CA TYR A 116 -0.85 5.37 -8.10
C TYR A 116 -0.28 3.95 -7.94
N VAL A 117 -0.19 3.51 -6.69
CA VAL A 117 0.26 2.17 -6.30
C VAL A 117 -0.91 1.20 -6.32
N THR A 118 -2.09 1.65 -5.88
CA THR A 118 -3.29 0.82 -5.98
C THR A 118 -3.89 0.92 -7.39
N PRO A 119 -4.26 -0.21 -8.01
CA PRO A 119 -4.98 -0.20 -9.27
C PRO A 119 -6.38 0.39 -9.07
N ASP A 120 -6.98 0.90 -10.13
CA ASP A 120 -8.42 1.12 -10.13
C ASP A 120 -9.13 -0.24 -10.03
N ASP A 121 -10.24 -0.30 -9.29
CA ASP A 121 -10.99 -1.54 -9.15
C ASP A 121 -11.55 -1.97 -10.50
N ASP A 122 -11.27 -3.22 -10.89
CA ASP A 122 -11.77 -3.82 -12.12
C ASP A 122 -12.59 -5.08 -11.82
N PHE A 123 -13.62 -5.31 -12.63
CA PHE A 123 -14.53 -6.44 -12.45
C PHE A 123 -14.03 -7.62 -13.26
N SER A 124 -13.78 -8.75 -12.58
CA SER A 124 -13.39 -9.99 -13.25
C SER A 124 -14.48 -10.56 -14.17
N SER A 125 -15.74 -10.28 -13.84
CA SER A 125 -16.90 -10.66 -14.64
C SER A 125 -18.04 -9.66 -14.44
N ILE A 126 -18.88 -9.49 -15.46
CA ILE A 126 -20.09 -8.67 -15.41
C ILE A 126 -21.24 -9.58 -15.86
N GLY A 127 -22.31 -9.63 -15.07
CA GLY A 127 -23.45 -10.52 -15.32
C GLY A 127 -24.76 -9.95 -14.80
N VAL A 128 -25.84 -10.72 -14.96
CA VAL A 128 -27.16 -10.37 -14.42
C VAL A 128 -27.49 -11.30 -13.27
N GLU A 129 -27.54 -10.76 -12.06
CA GLU A 129 -27.99 -11.45 -10.86
C GLU A 129 -29.53 -11.42 -10.80
N ASP A 130 -30.12 -12.58 -10.49
CA ASP A 130 -31.57 -12.77 -10.29
C ASP A 130 -32.46 -12.24 -11.44
N LYS A 131 -31.91 -12.19 -12.66
CA LYS A 131 -32.57 -11.68 -13.88
C LYS A 131 -33.08 -10.22 -13.76
N LYS A 132 -32.61 -9.45 -12.78
CA LYS A 132 -33.13 -8.10 -12.48
C LYS A 132 -32.05 -7.04 -12.30
N ARG A 133 -30.80 -7.41 -12.02
CA ARG A 133 -29.73 -6.44 -11.73
C ARG A 133 -28.45 -6.82 -12.45
N ILE A 134 -27.84 -5.86 -13.13
CA ILE A 134 -26.48 -6.01 -13.67
C ILE A 134 -25.52 -5.86 -12.50
N VAL A 135 -24.65 -6.84 -12.29
CA VAL A 135 -23.64 -6.87 -11.23
C VAL A 135 -22.27 -7.15 -11.82
N GLY A 136 -21.24 -6.46 -11.31
CA GLY A 136 -19.84 -6.78 -11.54
C GLY A 136 -19.30 -7.57 -10.35
N VAL A 137 -18.60 -8.67 -10.60
CA VAL A 137 -18.01 -9.52 -9.56
C VAL A 137 -16.49 -9.58 -9.78
N SER A 138 -15.75 -9.38 -8.70
CA SER A 138 -14.32 -9.63 -8.64
C SER A 138 -14.08 -10.73 -7.61
N GLU A 139 -13.54 -11.87 -8.05
CA GLU A 139 -13.22 -13.00 -7.17
C GLU A 139 -11.71 -13.07 -6.93
N GLU A 140 -11.33 -13.10 -5.65
CA GLU A 140 -9.93 -13.19 -5.24
C GLU A 140 -9.80 -13.95 -3.92
N TYR A 141 -8.71 -14.72 -3.77
CA TYR A 141 -8.37 -15.33 -2.50
C TYR A 141 -8.01 -14.29 -1.43
N LEU A 142 -8.67 -14.37 -0.27
CA LEU A 142 -8.46 -13.46 0.86
C LEU A 142 -6.98 -13.30 1.27
N LYS A 143 -6.22 -14.41 1.25
CA LYS A 143 -4.79 -14.40 1.58
C LYS A 143 -3.97 -13.57 0.59
N ASP A 144 -4.29 -13.66 -0.69
CA ASP A 144 -3.57 -12.95 -1.75
C ASP A 144 -3.93 -11.46 -1.71
N ARG A 145 -5.21 -11.15 -1.46
CA ARG A 145 -5.68 -9.78 -1.27
C ARG A 145 -4.96 -9.10 -0.11
N LEU A 146 -4.90 -9.76 1.05
CA LEU A 146 -4.18 -9.25 2.22
C LEU A 146 -2.68 -9.06 1.96
N ALA A 147 -2.04 -10.00 1.27
CA ALA A 147 -0.63 -9.88 0.91
C ALA A 147 -0.40 -8.67 0.00
N ARG A 148 -1.24 -8.50 -1.03
CA ARG A 148 -1.14 -7.39 -1.96
C ARG A 148 -1.33 -6.03 -1.30
N PHE A 149 -2.32 -5.89 -0.42
CA PHE A 149 -2.51 -4.63 0.32
C PHE A 149 -1.37 -4.35 1.31
N LYS A 150 -0.75 -5.38 1.90
CA LYS A 150 0.48 -5.18 2.70
C LYS A 150 1.63 -4.67 1.83
N ASP A 151 1.78 -5.21 0.62
CA ASP A 151 2.81 -4.75 -0.31
C ASP A 151 2.56 -3.30 -0.75
N TYR A 152 1.30 -2.94 -1.05
CA TYR A 152 0.91 -1.56 -1.33
C TYR A 152 1.27 -0.62 -0.18
N LYS A 153 0.93 -1.01 1.06
CA LYS A 153 1.29 -0.23 2.26
C LYS A 153 2.80 -0.03 2.35
N ASN A 154 3.58 -1.10 2.26
CA ASN A 154 5.05 -1.04 2.33
C ASN A 154 5.65 -0.13 1.25
N THR A 155 5.13 -0.17 0.02
CA THR A 155 5.58 0.70 -1.06
C THR A 155 5.21 2.16 -0.80
N LEU A 156 4.01 2.42 -0.30
CA LEU A 156 3.55 3.77 0.00
C LEU A 156 4.28 4.39 1.19
N GLU A 157 4.60 3.62 2.23
CA GLU A 157 5.40 4.08 3.37
C GLU A 157 6.80 4.52 2.91
N LYS A 158 7.47 3.73 2.07
CA LYS A 158 8.76 4.12 1.48
C LYS A 158 8.65 5.40 0.65
N ARG A 159 7.60 5.51 -0.17
CA ARG A 159 7.35 6.73 -0.96
C ARG A 159 7.06 7.93 -0.07
N GLN A 160 6.36 7.75 1.05
CA GLN A 160 6.11 8.81 2.01
C GLN A 160 7.44 9.38 2.53
N ASP A 161 8.34 8.53 3.00
CA ASP A 161 9.66 8.95 3.53
C ASP A 161 10.49 9.66 2.44
N GLU A 162 10.49 9.13 1.22
CA GLU A 162 11.16 9.75 0.07
C GLU A 162 10.61 11.13 -0.24
N TYR A 163 9.28 11.29 -0.32
CA TYR A 163 8.66 12.57 -0.63
C TYR A 163 8.84 13.57 0.51
N GLU A 164 8.69 13.17 1.77
CA GLU A 164 8.94 14.05 2.92
C GLU A 164 10.38 14.59 2.90
N THR A 165 11.35 13.73 2.58
CA THR A 165 12.75 14.13 2.44
C THR A 165 12.93 15.11 1.27
N LYS A 166 12.39 14.78 0.08
CA LYS A 166 12.47 15.64 -1.10
C LYS A 166 11.81 17.00 -0.88
N VAL A 167 10.67 17.05 -0.18
CA VAL A 167 9.98 18.29 0.18
C VAL A 167 10.86 19.14 1.08
N LYS A 168 11.39 18.57 2.17
CA LYS A 168 12.27 19.30 3.11
C LYS A 168 13.50 19.87 2.40
N VAL A 169 14.15 19.10 1.53
CA VAL A 169 15.29 19.57 0.75
C VAL A 169 14.89 20.74 -0.14
N CYS A 170 13.79 20.60 -0.88
CA CYS A 170 13.28 21.67 -1.75
C CYS A 170 12.95 22.95 -0.98
N GLU A 171 12.31 22.85 0.19
CA GLU A 171 11.97 23.99 1.04
C GLU A 171 13.21 24.71 1.56
N LEU A 172 14.24 23.96 1.96
CA LEU A 172 15.52 24.51 2.41
C LEU A 172 16.25 25.24 1.27
N GLU A 173 16.28 24.66 0.07
CA GLU A 173 16.83 25.30 -1.12
C GLU A 173 16.09 26.59 -1.45
N LEU A 174 14.75 26.57 -1.42
CA LEU A 174 13.91 27.72 -1.71
C LEU A 174 14.13 28.83 -0.69
N ALA A 175 14.24 28.49 0.59
CA ALA A 175 14.54 29.44 1.65
C ALA A 175 15.94 30.06 1.46
N ALA A 176 16.95 29.27 1.10
CA ALA A 176 18.29 29.77 0.84
C ALA A 176 18.34 30.71 -0.38
N GLN A 177 17.61 30.37 -1.44
CA GLN A 177 17.51 31.16 -2.67
C GLN A 177 16.83 32.52 -2.41
N LYS A 178 15.70 32.52 -1.70
CA LYS A 178 15.00 33.74 -1.28
C LYS A 178 15.89 34.66 -0.44
N LYS A 179 16.71 34.11 0.45
CA LYS A 179 17.67 34.88 1.26
C LYS A 179 18.76 35.53 0.39
N LYS A 180 19.31 34.79 -0.57
CA LYS A 180 20.30 35.32 -1.53
C LYS A 180 19.72 36.45 -2.38
N GLY A 181 18.51 36.28 -2.92
CA GLY A 181 17.82 37.30 -3.71
C GLY A 181 17.61 38.62 -2.96
N LYS A 182 17.21 38.54 -1.69
CA LYS A 182 17.05 39.72 -0.81
C LYS A 182 18.38 40.42 -0.52
N ALA A 183 19.45 39.66 -0.26
CA ALA A 183 20.78 40.23 -0.02
C ALA A 183 21.35 40.91 -1.27
N SER A 184 21.11 40.37 -2.48
CA SER A 184 21.52 41.01 -3.73
C SER A 184 20.72 42.27 -4.07
N ALA A 185 19.43 42.33 -3.69
CA ALA A 185 18.63 43.53 -3.88
C ALA A 185 19.07 44.67 -2.94
N ALA A 186 19.37 44.35 -1.67
CA ALA A 186 19.79 45.33 -0.68
C ALA A 186 21.21 45.90 -0.89
N ASN A 187 22.05 45.26 -1.71
CA ASN A 187 23.40 45.75 -2.05
C ASN A 187 23.44 46.58 -3.34
N ASN A 188 22.33 46.66 -4.08
CA ASN A 188 22.22 47.41 -5.34
C ASN A 188 21.36 48.68 -5.21
N GLU A 189 20.88 48.99 -4.00
CA GLU A 189 20.37 50.32 -3.59
C GLU A 189 21.47 51.09 -2.86
#